data_AF-A0A1K2IH91-F1
#
_entry.id   AF-A0A1K2IH91-F1
#
_cell.length_a   1.000
_cell.length_b   1.000
_cell.length_c   1.000
_cell.angle_alpha   90.00
_cell.angle_beta   90.00
_cell.angle_gamma   90.00
#
_symmetry.space_group_name_H-M   'P 1'
#
loop_
_entity.id
_entity.type
_entity.pdbx_description
1 polymer ?
#
loop_
_entity_poly.entity_id
_entity_poly.type
_entity_poly.pdbx_seq_one_letter_code
_entity_poly.pdbx_strand_id
1 'polypeptide(L)'
;MDELVFIFCDTVEKLNPKVVVMENVPGLVAGRAKKYAIEVFERLENLGYQIQVFRLNSATMGVPQARERIFFIARRKSLELPDLVLNFNEPPVYFGEIVDRNSTSHPHLRPSIVERRQYVEFGDQNLKFADAKYRNLNTYNAFFSTYILYDNIVAPTLTSS
;
A
#
# COMPACT_ATOMS: atom_id res chain seq x y z
N MET A 1 17.02 -6.07 3.53
CA MET A 1 16.10 -5.18 2.78
C MET A 1 16.84 -3.93 2.31
N ASP A 2 17.81 -3.42 3.08
CA ASP A 2 18.56 -2.20 2.75
C ASP A 2 19.45 -2.32 1.48
N GLU A 3 19.93 -3.51 1.14
CA GLU A 3 20.88 -3.74 0.04
C GLU A 3 20.32 -3.39 -1.35
N LEU A 4 19.02 -3.62 -1.61
CA LEU A 4 18.43 -3.43 -2.95
C LEU A 4 18.36 -1.95 -3.37
N VAL A 5 18.20 -1.04 -2.41
CA VAL A 5 18.12 0.39 -2.74
C VAL A 5 19.48 1.04 -2.84
N PHE A 6 20.49 0.53 -2.15
CA PHE A 6 21.87 0.91 -2.45
C PHE A 6 22.26 0.47 -3.86
N ILE A 7 21.92 -0.77 -4.25
CA ILE A 7 22.11 -1.24 -5.64
C ILE A 7 21.33 -0.37 -6.62
N PHE A 8 20.12 0.07 -6.28
CA PHE A 8 19.34 1.00 -7.10
C PHE A 8 20.07 2.34 -7.28
N CYS A 9 20.57 2.94 -6.21
CA CYS A 9 21.36 4.18 -6.29
C CYS A 9 22.67 3.99 -7.06
N ASP A 10 23.38 2.87 -6.90
CA ASP A 10 24.57 2.53 -7.71
C ASP A 10 24.21 2.46 -9.20
N THR A 11 23.03 1.93 -9.50
CA THR A 11 22.52 1.83 -10.87
C THR A 11 22.20 3.20 -11.43
N VAL A 12 21.58 4.07 -10.63
CA VAL A 12 21.31 5.48 -11.00
C VAL A 12 22.62 6.22 -11.30
N GLU A 13 23.65 6.04 -10.47
CA GLU A 13 24.96 6.65 -10.67
C GLU A 13 25.59 6.24 -12.00
N LYS A 14 25.55 4.94 -12.33
CA LYS A 14 26.09 4.39 -13.58
C LYS A 14 25.32 4.83 -14.82
N LEU A 15 23.98 4.82 -14.76
CA LEU A 15 23.11 5.09 -15.91
C LEU A 15 22.84 6.58 -16.10
N ASN A 16 22.92 7.36 -15.04
CA ASN A 16 22.72 8.80 -15.02
C ASN A 16 21.43 9.28 -15.73
N PRO A 17 20.25 8.69 -15.42
CA PRO A 17 19.01 8.94 -16.12
C PRO A 17 18.50 10.38 -15.97
N LYS A 18 17.55 10.78 -16.83
CA LYS A 18 16.90 12.09 -16.72
C LYS A 18 15.99 12.19 -15.49
N VAL A 19 15.29 11.09 -15.20
CA VAL A 19 14.32 10.94 -14.12
C VAL A 19 14.49 9.55 -13.51
N VAL A 20 14.40 9.48 -12.19
CA VAL A 20 14.41 8.26 -11.39
C VAL A 20 13.07 8.17 -10.67
N VAL A 21 12.44 7.00 -10.69
CA VAL A 21 11.24 6.73 -9.92
C VAL A 21 11.49 5.50 -9.07
N MET A 22 11.34 5.65 -7.75
CA MET A 22 11.41 4.54 -6.80
C MET A 22 10.10 4.47 -6.02
N GLU A 23 9.49 3.29 -6.00
CA GLU A 23 8.23 3.02 -5.30
C GLU A 23 8.48 2.13 -4.09
N ASN A 24 7.77 2.38 -2.99
CA ASN A 24 7.80 1.50 -1.83
C ASN A 24 6.54 1.63 -0.94
N VAL A 25 6.40 0.70 0.01
CA VAL A 25 5.34 0.73 1.03
C VAL A 25 5.47 1.94 1.97
N PRO A 26 4.36 2.47 2.51
CA PRO A 26 4.38 3.57 3.48
C PRO A 26 5.22 3.30 4.73
N GLY A 27 5.34 2.02 5.12
CA GLY A 27 6.18 1.60 6.24
C GLY A 27 7.65 1.99 6.09
N LEU A 28 8.14 2.22 4.87
CA LEU A 28 9.52 2.66 4.62
C LEU A 28 9.80 4.07 5.15
N VAL A 29 8.78 4.92 5.27
CA VAL A 29 8.92 6.30 5.77
C VAL A 29 8.49 6.39 7.24
N ALA A 30 8.11 5.27 7.86
CA ALA A 30 7.61 5.22 9.23
C ALA A 30 8.69 4.73 10.23
N GLY A 31 8.77 5.38 11.39
CA GLY A 31 9.61 4.94 12.51
C GLY A 31 11.12 4.91 12.19
N ARG A 32 11.80 3.81 12.55
CA ARG A 32 13.25 3.62 12.33
C ARG A 32 13.68 3.68 10.86
N ALA A 33 12.74 3.49 9.94
CA ALA A 33 12.98 3.55 8.49
C ALA A 33 13.08 4.99 7.95
N LYS A 34 12.81 6.03 8.76
CA LYS A 34 13.04 7.43 8.34
C LYS A 34 14.50 7.70 7.95
N LYS A 35 15.46 7.06 8.63
CA LYS A 35 16.89 7.16 8.30
C LYS A 35 17.17 6.71 6.85
N TYR A 36 16.46 5.69 6.40
CA TYR A 36 16.58 5.17 5.05
C TYR A 36 16.11 6.16 3.98
N ALA A 37 14.95 6.81 4.21
CA ALA A 37 14.46 7.82 3.28
C ALA A 37 15.42 9.01 3.17
N ILE A 38 16.06 9.39 4.28
CA ILE A 38 17.09 10.43 4.33
C ILE A 38 18.33 10.01 3.52
N GLU A 39 18.81 8.78 3.70
CA GLU A 39 20.00 8.29 3.01
C GLU A 39 19.82 8.20 1.50
N VAL A 40 18.65 7.74 1.04
CA VAL A 40 18.30 7.78 -0.40
C VAL A 40 18.29 9.22 -0.92
N PHE A 41 17.71 10.14 -0.14
CA PHE A 41 17.64 11.55 -0.50
C PHE A 41 19.04 12.15 -0.65
N GLU A 42 19.90 11.98 0.35
CA GLU A 42 21.28 12.49 0.35
C GLU A 42 22.08 11.92 -0.83
N ARG A 43 21.97 10.61 -1.09
CA ARG A 43 22.74 9.99 -2.17
C ARG A 43 22.30 10.47 -3.54
N LEU A 44 21.01 10.52 -3.83
CA LEU A 44 20.50 11.01 -5.11
C LEU A 44 20.73 12.52 -5.27
N GLU A 45 20.66 13.29 -4.19
CA GLU A 45 21.01 14.72 -4.21
C GLU A 45 22.49 14.94 -4.57
N ASN A 46 23.40 14.17 -3.98
CA ASN A 46 24.83 14.20 -4.30
C ASN A 46 25.14 13.81 -5.75
N LEU A 47 24.29 12.98 -6.37
CA LEU A 47 24.34 12.65 -7.80
C LEU A 47 23.76 13.74 -8.71
N GLY A 48 23.31 14.87 -8.15
CA GLY A 48 22.78 16.00 -8.91
C GLY A 48 21.28 15.90 -9.24
N TYR A 49 20.48 15.21 -8.42
CA TYR A 49 19.03 15.13 -8.58
C TYR A 49 18.28 15.99 -7.55
N GLN A 50 17.15 16.54 -7.97
CA GLN A 50 16.14 17.15 -7.11
C GLN A 50 15.01 16.15 -6.91
N ILE A 51 14.58 15.94 -5.66
CA ILE A 51 13.70 14.83 -5.30
C ILE A 51 12.38 15.36 -4.74
N GLN A 52 11.25 14.81 -5.21
CA GLN A 52 9.94 14.99 -4.60
C GLN A 52 9.41 13.64 -4.12
N VAL A 53 8.75 13.64 -2.96
CA VAL A 53 8.17 12.45 -2.35
C VAL A 53 6.65 12.58 -2.34
N PHE A 54 5.97 11.58 -2.89
CA PHE A 54 4.52 11.54 -2.97
C PHE A 54 3.98 10.32 -2.24
N ARG A 55 3.00 10.53 -1.35
CA ARG A 55 2.16 9.46 -0.81
C ARG A 55 0.87 9.41 -1.60
N LEU A 56 0.67 8.32 -2.32
CA LEU A 56 -0.41 8.16 -3.27
C LEU A 56 -1.28 6.96 -2.86
N ASN A 57 -2.60 7.09 -2.98
CA ASN A 57 -3.56 6.01 -2.77
C ASN A 57 -4.30 5.74 -4.08
N SER A 58 -4.25 4.51 -4.58
CA SER A 58 -4.94 4.13 -5.83
C SER A 58 -6.46 4.31 -5.76
N ALA A 59 -7.04 4.34 -4.56
CA ALA A 59 -8.47 4.58 -4.36
C ALA A 59 -8.93 5.96 -4.86
N THR A 60 -8.03 6.95 -4.99
CA THR A 60 -8.35 8.28 -5.55
C THR A 60 -7.94 8.41 -7.01
N MET A 61 -7.67 7.29 -7.69
CA MET A 61 -7.17 7.21 -9.06
C MET A 61 -8.06 6.34 -9.96
N GLY A 62 -9.32 6.13 -9.59
CA GLY A 62 -10.28 5.31 -10.34
C GLY A 62 -9.99 3.80 -10.27
N VAL A 63 -9.13 3.36 -9.35
CA VAL A 63 -8.81 1.95 -9.15
C VAL A 63 -9.66 1.41 -7.98
N PRO A 64 -10.36 0.26 -8.14
CA PRO A 64 -11.15 -0.37 -7.09
C PRO A 64 -10.30 -1.08 -6.03
N GLN A 65 -9.23 -0.42 -5.57
CA GLN A 65 -8.33 -0.93 -4.54
C GLN A 65 -7.77 0.22 -3.71
N ALA A 66 -7.85 0.11 -2.40
CA ALA A 66 -7.14 0.96 -1.45
C ALA A 66 -5.71 0.42 -1.27
N ARG A 67 -4.77 1.05 -1.98
CA ARG A 67 -3.35 0.74 -1.92
C ARG A 67 -2.55 2.03 -1.84
N GLU A 68 -2.05 2.29 -0.64
CA GLU A 68 -1.15 3.40 -0.40
C GLU A 68 0.29 3.01 -0.74
N ARG A 69 1.02 3.88 -1.44
CA ARG A 69 2.45 3.77 -1.77
C ARG A 69 3.16 5.11 -1.70
N ILE A 70 4.46 5.05 -1.46
CA ILE A 70 5.37 6.19 -1.46
C ILE A 70 6.18 6.12 -2.74
N PHE A 71 6.22 7.24 -3.45
CA PHE A 71 7.00 7.42 -4.66
C PHE A 71 8.06 8.49 -4.43
N PHE A 72 9.31 8.13 -4.61
CA PHE A 72 10.42 9.06 -4.71
C PHE A 72 10.65 9.33 -6.19
N ILE A 73 10.44 10.58 -6.61
CA ILE A 73 10.66 11.01 -7.99
C ILE A 73 11.82 11.98 -8.00
N ALA A 74 12.96 11.53 -8.51
CA ALA A 74 14.18 12.33 -8.61
C ALA A 74 14.38 12.79 -10.05
N ARG A 75 14.51 14.10 -10.25
CA ARG A 75 14.70 14.77 -11.54
C ARG A 75 16.11 15.34 -11.59
N ARG A 76 16.83 15.13 -12.69
CA ARG A 76 18.21 15.62 -12.80
C ARG A 76 18.24 17.16 -12.83
N LYS A 77 18.98 17.78 -11.90
CA LYS A 77 19.01 19.25 -11.69
C LYS A 77 19.43 20.00 -12.96
N SER A 78 20.36 19.44 -13.74
CA SER A 78 20.86 20.04 -14.98
C SER A 78 19.82 20.18 -16.10
N LEU A 79 18.64 19.57 -15.96
CA LEU A 79 17.56 19.64 -16.94
C LEU A 79 16.52 20.72 -16.58
N GLU A 80 16.64 21.34 -15.39
CA GLU A 80 15.74 22.41 -14.93
C GLU A 80 14.25 22.08 -15.09
N LEU A 81 13.90 20.81 -14.85
CA LEU A 81 12.53 20.34 -14.98
C LEU A 81 11.64 21.01 -13.91
N PRO A 82 10.38 21.36 -14.23
CA PRO A 82 9.47 21.95 -13.25
C PRO A 82 9.06 20.93 -12.20
N ASP A 83 8.69 21.41 -11.02
CA ASP A 83 8.17 20.59 -9.94
C ASP A 83 6.88 19.87 -10.34
N LEU A 84 6.77 18.61 -9.95
CA LEU A 84 5.60 17.80 -10.20
C LEU A 84 4.48 18.15 -9.23
N VAL A 85 3.27 18.27 -9.77
CA VAL A 85 2.04 18.43 -9.00
C VAL A 85 1.16 17.22 -9.31
N LEU A 86 1.04 16.31 -8.34
CA LEU A 86 0.26 15.08 -8.48
C LEU A 86 -1.00 15.18 -7.62
N ASN A 87 -2.12 15.55 -8.24
CA ASN A 87 -3.41 15.71 -7.58
C ASN A 87 -4.42 14.73 -8.17
N PHE A 88 -4.59 13.58 -7.51
CA PHE A 88 -5.55 12.57 -7.91
C PHE A 88 -6.77 12.59 -6.98
N ASN A 89 -7.94 12.89 -7.54
CA ASN A 89 -9.19 13.08 -6.81
C ASN A 89 -10.36 12.37 -7.50
N GLU A 90 -10.09 11.26 -8.18
CA GLU A 90 -11.16 10.45 -8.77
C GLU A 90 -12.08 9.92 -7.66
N PRO A 91 -13.39 9.80 -7.93
CA PRO A 91 -14.30 9.20 -6.98
C PRO A 91 -13.88 7.75 -6.69
N PRO A 92 -14.01 7.29 -5.44
CA PRO A 92 -13.70 5.92 -5.09
C PRO A 92 -14.66 4.95 -5.79
N VAL A 93 -14.13 3.81 -6.23
CA VAL A 93 -14.94 2.68 -6.69
C VAL A 93 -15.17 1.75 -5.51
N TYR A 94 -16.40 1.71 -5.01
CA TYR A 94 -16.75 0.89 -3.86
C TYR A 94 -16.92 -0.58 -4.24
N PHE A 95 -16.65 -1.48 -3.29
CA PHE A 95 -16.78 -2.92 -3.48
C PHE A 95 -18.17 -3.32 -3.94
N GLY A 96 -19.22 -2.69 -3.40
CA GLY A 96 -20.61 -2.96 -3.77
C GLY A 96 -20.93 -2.69 -5.24
N GLU A 97 -20.16 -1.83 -5.91
CA GLU A 97 -20.36 -1.47 -7.33
C GLU A 97 -19.78 -2.52 -8.28
N ILE A 98 -18.77 -3.27 -7.83
CA ILE A 98 -17.98 -4.18 -8.67
C ILE A 98 -18.16 -5.66 -8.30
N VAL A 99 -18.77 -5.96 -7.15
CA VAL A 99 -18.89 -7.33 -6.65
C VAL A 99 -19.81 -8.16 -7.53
N ASP A 100 -19.28 -9.24 -8.09
CA ASP A 100 -20.11 -10.26 -8.74
C ASP A 100 -20.77 -11.16 -7.68
N ARG A 101 -22.00 -10.81 -7.32
CA ARG A 101 -22.81 -11.56 -6.36
C ARG A 101 -23.42 -12.84 -6.94
N ASN A 102 -23.44 -12.97 -8.26
CA ASN A 102 -24.06 -14.08 -8.97
C ASN A 102 -23.03 -15.11 -9.45
N SER A 103 -21.74 -14.85 -9.26
CA SER A 103 -20.67 -15.79 -9.55
C SER A 103 -20.92 -17.14 -8.87
N THR A 104 -21.02 -18.16 -9.71
CA THR A 104 -21.14 -19.57 -9.29
C THR A 104 -19.78 -20.22 -9.04
N SER A 105 -18.68 -19.50 -9.27
CA SER A 105 -17.31 -19.98 -9.13
C SER A 105 -16.64 -19.57 -7.81
N HIS A 106 -17.32 -18.78 -6.97
CA HIS A 106 -16.76 -18.38 -5.68
C HIS A 106 -16.57 -19.60 -4.78
N PRO A 107 -15.36 -19.85 -4.24
CA PRO A 107 -15.13 -20.95 -3.34
C PRO A 107 -15.94 -20.75 -2.06
N HIS A 108 -16.41 -21.85 -1.47
CA HIS A 108 -17.02 -21.81 -0.15
C HIS A 108 -16.02 -21.28 0.88
N LEU A 109 -16.54 -20.55 1.88
CA LEU A 109 -15.75 -20.12 3.01
C LEU A 109 -15.18 -21.34 3.74
N ARG A 110 -13.91 -21.24 4.16
CA ARG A 110 -13.28 -22.27 4.99
C ARG A 110 -14.09 -22.45 6.28
N PRO A 111 -14.26 -23.67 6.82
CA PRO A 111 -15.05 -23.91 8.03
C PRO A 111 -14.66 -23.00 9.21
N SER A 112 -13.36 -22.76 9.40
CA SER A 112 -12.85 -21.86 10.44
C SER A 112 -13.33 -20.42 10.29
N ILE A 113 -13.55 -19.93 9.08
CA ILE A 113 -14.12 -18.60 8.80
C ILE A 113 -15.62 -18.61 9.11
N VAL A 114 -16.35 -19.65 8.71
CA VAL A 114 -17.78 -19.79 8.95
C VAL A 114 -18.10 -19.73 10.45
N GLU A 115 -17.35 -20.47 11.27
CA GLU A 115 -17.54 -20.47 12.73
C GLU A 115 -17.29 -19.11 13.37
N ARG A 116 -16.35 -18.32 12.85
CA ARG A 116 -16.02 -16.98 13.37
C ARG A 116 -16.99 -15.92 12.91
N ARG A 117 -17.64 -16.12 11.75
CA ARG A 117 -18.53 -15.11 11.14
C ARG A 117 -19.63 -14.63 12.08
N GLN A 118 -20.13 -15.49 12.97
CA GLN A 118 -21.17 -15.14 13.95
C GLN A 118 -20.73 -14.11 15.00
N TYR A 119 -19.41 -13.90 15.18
CA TYR A 119 -18.85 -12.95 16.15
C TYR A 119 -18.43 -11.61 15.52
N VAL A 120 -18.66 -11.44 14.21
CA VAL A 120 -18.36 -10.21 13.48
C VAL A 120 -19.32 -9.11 13.91
N GLU A 121 -18.78 -7.94 14.21
CA GLU A 121 -19.54 -6.72 14.42
C GLU A 121 -19.42 -5.79 13.23
N PHE A 122 -20.47 -5.01 12.95
CA PHE A 122 -20.44 -4.02 11.87
C PHE A 122 -19.30 -3.01 12.12
N GLY A 123 -18.45 -2.83 11.11
CA GLY A 123 -17.27 -1.99 11.19
C GLY A 123 -15.97 -2.77 11.43
N ASP A 124 -16.03 -4.06 11.75
CA ASP A 124 -14.84 -4.92 11.82
C ASP A 124 -14.12 -4.94 10.46
N GLN A 125 -12.84 -4.60 10.45
CA GLN A 125 -12.03 -4.55 9.21
C GLN A 125 -11.59 -5.95 8.75
N ASN A 126 -11.36 -6.85 9.69
CA ASN A 126 -10.92 -8.22 9.46
C ASN A 126 -11.40 -9.12 10.61
N LEU A 127 -11.25 -10.43 10.44
CA LEU A 127 -11.75 -11.41 11.40
C LEU A 127 -10.95 -11.49 12.71
N LYS A 128 -9.96 -10.62 12.97
CA LYS A 128 -9.13 -10.71 14.19
C LYS A 128 -9.96 -10.58 15.48
N PHE A 129 -10.97 -9.72 15.47
CA PHE A 129 -11.84 -9.48 16.63
C PHE A 129 -12.82 -10.64 16.82
N ALA A 130 -13.39 -11.12 15.72
CA ALA A 130 -14.24 -12.30 15.69
C ALA A 130 -13.48 -13.57 16.17
N ASP A 131 -12.22 -13.75 15.77
CA ASP A 131 -11.36 -14.85 16.27
C ASP A 131 -11.10 -14.74 17.77
N ALA A 132 -10.77 -13.54 18.27
CA ALA A 132 -10.55 -13.32 19.69
C ALA A 132 -11.80 -13.68 20.52
N LYS A 133 -13.00 -13.26 20.08
CA LYS A 133 -14.28 -13.61 20.71
C LYS A 133 -14.57 -15.11 20.65
N TYR A 134 -14.43 -15.73 19.48
CA TYR A 134 -14.60 -17.18 19.29
C TYR A 134 -13.68 -18.00 20.21
N ARG A 135 -12.44 -17.55 20.44
CA ARG A 135 -11.46 -18.22 21.31
C ARG A 135 -11.50 -17.77 22.77
N ASN A 136 -12.40 -16.85 23.14
CA ASN A 136 -12.46 -16.23 24.46
C ASN A 136 -11.11 -15.62 24.90
N LEU A 137 -10.48 -14.85 24.01
CA LEU A 137 -9.20 -14.17 24.23
C LEU A 137 -9.38 -12.66 24.40
N ASN A 138 -8.55 -12.07 25.27
CA ASN A 138 -8.47 -10.61 25.45
C ASN A 138 -7.50 -9.95 24.45
N THR A 139 -6.81 -10.73 23.63
CA THR A 139 -5.84 -10.26 22.63
C THR A 139 -6.10 -10.94 21.28
N TYR A 140 -5.60 -10.34 20.20
CA TYR A 140 -5.70 -10.84 18.84
C TYR A 140 -4.31 -11.18 18.29
N ASN A 141 -4.17 -12.36 17.69
CA ASN A 141 -2.91 -12.80 17.07
C ASN A 141 -3.09 -13.60 15.76
N ALA A 142 -4.31 -13.65 15.21
CA ALA A 142 -4.62 -14.34 13.96
C ALA A 142 -5.63 -13.55 13.12
N PHE A 143 -5.85 -13.99 11.88
CA PHE A 143 -6.88 -13.48 10.95
C PHE A 143 -6.76 -11.98 10.57
N PHE A 144 -5.60 -11.36 10.76
CA PHE A 144 -5.36 -9.97 10.36
C PHE A 144 -5.46 -9.74 8.84
N SER A 145 -5.18 -10.76 8.03
CA SER A 145 -5.26 -10.72 6.56
C SER A 145 -6.61 -11.19 6.02
N THR A 146 -7.52 -11.66 6.86
CA THR A 146 -8.86 -12.09 6.46
C THR A 146 -9.82 -10.92 6.57
N TYR A 147 -9.80 -10.06 5.55
CA TYR A 147 -10.60 -8.84 5.49
C TYR A 147 -12.09 -9.11 5.31
N ILE A 148 -12.90 -8.23 5.89
CA ILE A 148 -14.35 -8.17 5.70
C ILE A 148 -14.63 -7.04 4.73
N LEU A 149 -15.32 -7.35 3.62
CA LEU A 149 -15.65 -6.38 2.57
C LEU A 149 -17.10 -5.94 2.69
N TYR A 150 -17.30 -4.67 3.06
CA TYR A 150 -18.60 -4.01 3.04
C TYR A 150 -18.84 -3.33 1.69
N ASP A 151 -20.10 -3.16 1.29
CA ASP A 151 -20.44 -2.58 0.00
C ASP A 151 -19.93 -1.14 -0.17
N ASN A 152 -19.80 -0.39 0.93
CA ASN A 152 -19.44 1.02 0.95
C ASN A 152 -17.95 1.27 1.24
N ILE A 153 -17.09 0.25 1.10
CA ILE A 153 -15.64 0.42 1.23
C ILE A 153 -14.93 0.15 -0.10
N VAL A 154 -13.79 0.80 -0.33
CA VAL A 154 -12.88 0.42 -1.41
C VAL A 154 -12.11 -0.81 -0.96
N ALA A 155 -12.02 -1.84 -1.81
CA ALA A 155 -11.39 -3.10 -1.44
C ALA A 155 -9.94 -2.87 -0.97
N PRO A 156 -9.51 -3.42 0.19
CA PRO A 156 -8.14 -3.29 0.66
C PRO A 156 -7.18 -4.03 -0.26
N THR A 157 -5.88 -3.76 -0.12
CA THR A 157 -4.85 -4.54 -0.80
C THR A 157 -4.94 -6.00 -0.39
N LEU A 158 -5.28 -6.87 -1.34
CA LEU A 158 -5.19 -8.32 -1.15
C LEU A 158 -3.71 -8.71 -1.13
N THR A 159 -3.23 -9.11 0.02
CA THR A 159 -1.90 -9.71 0.17
C THR A 159 -2.04 -11.21 0.01
N SER A 160 -1.17 -11.85 -0.77
CA SER A 160 -1.08 -13.31 -0.79
C SER A 160 -0.82 -13.81 0.64
N SER A 161 -1.71 -14.68 1.12
CA SER A 161 -1.56 -15.41 2.38
C SER A 161 -0.56 -16.54 2.26
#